data_AF-A0A972C2L4-F1
#
_entry.id   AF-A0A972C2L4-F1
#
_cell.length_a   1.000
_cell.length_b   1.000
_cell.length_c   1.000
_cell.angle_alpha   90.00
_cell.angle_beta   90.00
_cell.angle_gamma   90.00
#
_symmetry.space_group_name_H-M   'P 1'
#
loop_
_entity.id
_entity.type
_entity.pdbx_description
1 polymer ?
#
loop_
_entity_poly.entity_id
_entity_poly.type
_entity_poly.pdbx_seq_one_letter_code
_entity_poly.pdbx_strand_id
1 'polypeptide(L)' 'MAEMMRAAVFVEPGRIELADKPIPDVGANDALIRITTTTICGTDVHILKGEYPVAQGLTV' A
#
# COMPACT_ATOMS: atom_id res chain seq x y z
N MET A 1 -5.97 19.73 8.19
CA MET A 1 -4.93 19.17 7.30
C MET A 1 -5.09 17.66 7.37
N ALA A 2 -5.09 16.94 6.24
CA ALA A 2 -5.15 15.49 6.30
C ALA A 2 -3.86 14.98 6.97
N GLU A 3 -3.99 14.13 7.98
CA GLU A 3 -2.84 13.46 8.56
C GLU A 3 -2.29 12.45 7.54
N MET A 4 -0.97 12.32 7.49
CA MET A 4 -0.27 11.49 6.50
C MET A 4 0.33 10.24 7.18
N MET A 5 0.44 9.16 6.43
CA MET A 5 1.09 7.91 6.82
C MET A 5 2.06 7.46 5.73
N ARG A 6 3.11 6.73 6.10
CA ARG A 6 4.00 6.07 5.14
C ARG A 6 3.39 4.75 4.67
N ALA A 7 3.47 4.49 3.37
CA ALA A 7 2.99 3.28 2.74
C ALA A 7 3.98 2.77 1.68
N ALA A 8 4.07 1.45 1.49
CA ALA A 8 4.70 0.88 0.31
C ALA A 8 3.73 1.01 -0.86
N VAL A 9 4.11 1.76 -1.89
CA VAL A 9 3.23 2.12 -3.01
C VAL A 9 3.76 1.50 -4.29
N PHE A 10 2.90 0.79 -5.00
CA PHE A 10 3.21 0.31 -6.34
C PHE A 10 3.19 1.48 -7.33
N VAL A 11 4.36 1.83 -7.87
CA VAL A 11 4.50 2.92 -8.85
C VAL A 11 4.34 2.37 -10.26
N GLU A 12 5.07 1.30 -10.57
CA GLU A 12 5.09 0.63 -11.88
C GLU A 12 5.81 -0.73 -11.75
N PRO A 13 5.70 -1.63 -12.74
CA PRO A 13 6.46 -2.87 -12.73
C PRO A 13 7.97 -2.62 -12.53
N GLY A 14 8.55 -3.30 -11.55
CA GLY A 14 9.92 -3.16 -11.09
C GLY A 14 10.13 -2.11 -10.00
N ARG A 15 9.07 -1.40 -9.56
CA ARG A 15 9.21 -0.26 -8.65
C ARG A 15 8.08 -0.15 -7.62
N ILE A 16 8.44 -0.41 -6.37
CA ILE A 16 7.64 -0.07 -5.18
C ILE A 16 8.44 0.95 -4.37
N GLU A 17 7.78 1.99 -3.89
CA GLU A 17 8.41 3.07 -3.11
C GLU A 17 7.70 3.31 -1.78
N LEU A 18 8.45 3.76 -0.78
CA LEU A 18 7.85 4.30 0.44
C LEU A 18 7.44 5.75 0.18
N ALA A 19 6.14 6.02 0.22
CA ALA A 19 5.58 7.34 0.00
C ALA A 19 4.59 7.71 1.11
N ASP A 20 4.42 9.02 1.34
CA ASP A 20 3.39 9.54 2.23
C ASP A 20 2.02 9.53 1.52
N LYS A 21 1.02 8.96 2.18
CA LYS A 21 -0.39 8.93 1.74
C LYS A 21 -1.29 9.48 2.85
N PRO A 22 -2.42 10.11 2.53
CA PRO A 22 -3.38 10.51 3.56
C PRO A 22 -3.87 9.28 4.33
N ILE A 23 -4.05 9.42 5.64
CA ILE A 23 -4.76 8.44 6.45
C ILE A 23 -6.19 8.33 5.88
N PRO A 24 -6.68 7.12 5.56
CA PRO A 24 -7.98 6.97 4.93
C PRO A 24 -9.12 7.25 5.90
N ASP A 25 -10.19 7.87 5.37
CA ASP A 25 -11.47 7.93 6.06
C ASP A 25 -12.12 6.54 6.06
N VAL A 26 -12.83 6.22 7.14
CA VAL A 26 -13.46 4.91 7.35
C VAL A 26 -14.97 5.05 7.49
N GLY A 27 -15.72 4.14 6.85
CA GLY A 27 -17.17 4.05 6.96
C GLY A 27 -17.62 3.28 8.20
N ALA A 28 -18.94 3.07 8.31
CA ALA A 28 -19.56 2.44 9.49
C ALA A 28 -19.10 0.99 9.75
N ASN A 29 -18.60 0.29 8.72
CA ASN A 29 -18.17 -1.11 8.80
C ASN A 29 -16.66 -1.29 8.60
N ASP A 30 -15.90 -0.19 8.54
CA ASP A 30 -14.46 -0.22 8.33
C ASP A 30 -13.73 -0.05 9.67
N ALA A 31 -12.51 -0.59 9.76
CA ALA A 31 -11.64 -0.41 10.90
C ALA A 31 -10.36 0.32 10.48
N LEU A 32 -10.06 1.44 11.15
CA LEU A 32 -8.77 2.11 10.99
C LEU A 32 -7.75 1.47 11.93
N ILE A 33 -6.79 0.75 11.37
CA ILE A 33 -5.79 0.01 12.13
C ILE A 33 -4.40 0.59 11.88
N ARG A 34 -3.70 0.93 12.96
CA ARG A 34 -2.27 1.29 12.89
C ARG A 34 -1.43 0.01 12.86
N ILE A 35 -0.88 -0.28 11.70
CA ILE A 35 0.04 -1.41 11.50
C ILE A 35 1.38 -1.10 12.18
N THR A 36 1.80 -1.95 13.11
CA THR A 36 3.13 -1.88 13.75
C THR A 36 4.14 -2.78 13.05
N THR A 37 3.68 -3.90 12.50
CA THR A 37 4.51 -4.90 11.82
C THR A 37 3.66 -5.67 10.82
N THR A 38 4.22 -5.92 9.65
CA THR A 38 3.69 -6.84 8.64
C THR A 38 4.84 -7.64 8.04
N THR A 39 4.53 -8.69 7.30
CA THR A 39 5.51 -9.57 6.66
C THR A 39 5.43 -9.44 5.14
N ILE A 40 6.53 -9.74 4.46
CA ILE A 40 6.57 -9.81 2.99
C ILE A 40 6.16 -11.22 2.56
N CYS A 41 5.21 -11.31 1.63
CA CYS A 41 4.76 -12.55 1.00
C CYS A 41 5.39 -12.71 -0.39
N GLY A 42 5.43 -13.94 -0.92
CA GLY A 42 5.86 -14.17 -2.31
C GLY A 42 4.98 -13.43 -3.33
N THR A 43 3.71 -13.20 -3.01
CA THR A 43 2.80 -12.41 -3.86
C THR A 43 3.29 -10.98 -4.08
N ASP A 44 3.93 -10.36 -3.09
CA ASP A 44 4.47 -8.99 -3.22
C ASP A 44 5.55 -8.93 -4.30
N VAL A 45 6.33 -10.00 -4.46
CA VAL A 45 7.34 -10.12 -5.53
C VAL A 45 6.68 -10.26 -6.90
N HIS A 46 5.59 -11.00 -7.00
CA HIS A 46 4.83 -11.11 -8.25
C HIS A 46 4.16 -9.77 -8.61
N ILE A 47 3.66 -9.00 -7.63
CA ILE A 47 3.17 -7.63 -7.81
C ILE A 47 4.30 -6.72 -8.29
N LEU A 48 5.46 -6.76 -7.63
CA LEU A 48 6.63 -5.98 -8.02
C LEU A 48 7.01 -6.24 -9.48
N LYS A 49 6.98 -7.49 -9.94
CA LYS A 49 7.28 -7.83 -11.35
C LYS A 49 6.18 -7.45 -12.35
N GLY A 50 5.01 -7.00 -11.89
CA GLY A 50 3.86 -6.71 -12.74
C GLY A 50 3.15 -7.97 -13.25
N GLU A 51 3.32 -9.11 -12.59
CA GLU A 51 2.68 -10.38 -12.97
C GLU A 51 1.22 -10.47 -12.48
N TYR A 52 0.84 -9.64 -11.51
CA TYR A 52 -0.55 -9.44 -11.06
C TYR A 52 -1.09 -8.06 -11.47
N PRO A 53 -2.37 -7.95 -11.83
CA PRO A 53 -2.99 -6.67 -12.16
C PRO A 53 -3.17 -5.84 -10.88
N VAL A 54 -2.30 -4.86 -10.67
CA VAL A 54 -2.38 -3.88 -9.57
C VAL A 54 -2.37 -2.47 -10.16
N ALA A 55 -3.29 -1.62 -9.72
CA ALA A 55 -3.33 -0.22 -10.14
C ALA A 55 -2.16 0.57 -9.54
N GLN A 56 -1.60 1.47 -10.34
CA GLN A 56 -0.57 2.41 -9.87
C GLN A 56 -1.11 3.27 -8.71
N GLY A 57 -0.28 3.48 -7.70
CA GLY A 57 -0.65 4.24 -6.50
C GLY A 57 -1.32 3.41 -5.40
N LEU A 58 -1.59 2.12 -5.62
CA LEU A 58 -2.09 1.24 -4.56
C LEU A 58 -1.00 0.94 -3.52
N THR A 59 -1.46 0.76 -2.28
CA THR A 59 -0.61 0.28 -1.19
C THR A 59 -0.43 -1.23 -1.34
N VAL A 60 0.82 -1.69 -1.32
CA VAL A 60 1.20 -3.12 -1.34
C VAL A 60 1.37 -3.60 0.10
#